data_AF-A0AAV1TGC7-F1
#
_entry.id   AF-A0AAV1TGC7-F1
#
_cell.length_a   1.000
_cell.length_b   1.000
_cell.length_c   1.000
_cell.angle_alpha   90.00
_cell.angle_beta   90.00
_cell.angle_gamma   90.00
#
_symmetry.space_group_name_H-M   'P 1'
#
loop_
_entity.id
_entity.type
_entity.pdbx_description
1 polymer ?
#
loop_
_entity_poly.entity_id
_entity_poly.type
_entity_poly.pdbx_seq_one_letter_code
_entity_poly.pdbx_strand_id
1 'polypeptide(L)'
;MDASSLRISKFDGTNFHAWKFKMQMVLEERNLWEVVSGEIKAEQCETQLDQATYKRKSRKAMAVICLAMEDSQLPLVRSASGACDAWSRLEDHFEKKSLANKLFLRRRFFTTMMEEGDDVLEHINKLKTLAEQLEAVGAPVCEDDLVITLLGSLSDSYQFLITALESRSDTLSWELVTSRLLHEEMKRKEQGSKGDEASQGQAFITRDNQRKGRPVKKSWPCHNCGKIGHWMAECPSRIQENTERHRPQRAQDSGDRYRSQRANVAQEEDSGDYLFRSVKRHLRNRATSGWSTPGRRST
;
A
#
# COMPACT_ATOMS: atom_id res chain seq x y z
N MET A 1 -27.51 -32.84 17.46
CA MET A 1 -26.77 -31.57 17.32
C MET A 1 -26.54 -31.41 15.83
N ASP A 2 -27.30 -30.53 15.19
CA ASP A 2 -27.11 -30.26 13.76
C ASP A 2 -25.73 -29.66 13.56
N ALA A 3 -24.88 -30.37 12.83
CA ALA A 3 -23.61 -29.84 12.37
C ALA A 3 -23.95 -28.64 11.48
N SER A 4 -23.75 -27.44 12.03
CA SER A 4 -23.79 -26.18 11.30
C SER A 4 -23.11 -26.38 9.96
N SER A 5 -23.90 -26.41 8.88
CA SER A 5 -23.35 -26.56 7.53
C SER A 5 -22.36 -25.44 7.32
N LEU A 6 -21.06 -25.76 7.31
CA LEU A 6 -20.01 -24.80 6.99
C LEU A 6 -20.26 -24.31 5.56
N ARG A 7 -20.93 -23.16 5.45
CA ARG A 7 -21.26 -22.54 4.17
C ARG A 7 -20.03 -21.81 3.67
N ILE A 8 -19.18 -22.51 2.92
CA ILE A 8 -18.21 -21.86 2.04
C ILE A 8 -19.00 -21.22 0.89
N SER A 9 -18.68 -19.99 0.52
CA SER A 9 -19.17 -19.39 -0.71
C SER A 9 -18.82 -20.27 -1.90
N LYS A 10 -19.75 -20.42 -2.84
CA LYS A 10 -19.48 -21.20 -4.05
C LYS A 10 -18.29 -20.61 -4.81
N PHE A 11 -17.46 -21.47 -5.39
CA PHE A 11 -16.34 -21.07 -6.20
C PHE A 11 -16.82 -20.58 -7.56
N ASP A 12 -16.56 -19.30 -7.85
CA ASP A 12 -16.93 -18.62 -9.09
C ASP A 12 -15.80 -18.61 -10.13
N GLY A 13 -14.62 -19.12 -9.78
CA GLY A 13 -13.41 -19.09 -10.62
C GLY A 13 -12.39 -18.05 -10.17
N THR A 14 -12.69 -17.23 -9.16
CA THR A 14 -11.79 -16.19 -8.64
C THR A 14 -11.22 -16.58 -7.28
N ASN A 15 -10.02 -16.05 -6.98
CA ASN A 15 -9.32 -16.27 -5.71
C ASN A 15 -9.22 -17.77 -5.31
N PHE A 16 -8.80 -18.61 -6.26
CA PHE A 16 -8.71 -20.05 -6.10
C PHE A 16 -7.97 -20.47 -4.83
N HIS A 17 -6.87 -19.80 -4.46
CA HIS A 17 -6.12 -20.11 -3.23
C HIS A 17 -6.97 -20.02 -1.96
N ALA A 18 -7.73 -18.94 -1.80
CA ALA A 18 -8.57 -18.76 -0.61
C ALA A 18 -9.70 -19.80 -0.58
N TRP A 19 -10.30 -20.10 -1.73
CA TRP A 19 -11.32 -21.15 -1.81
C TRP A 19 -10.74 -22.54 -1.54
N LYS A 20 -9.59 -22.86 -2.17
CA LYS A 20 -8.85 -24.13 -2.01
C LYS A 20 -8.55 -24.39 -0.55
N PHE A 21 -8.01 -23.40 0.16
CA PHE A 21 -7.73 -23.48 1.59
C PHE A 21 -8.99 -23.78 2.41
N LYS A 22 -10.07 -23.03 2.21
CA LYS A 22 -11.35 -23.26 2.91
C LYS A 22 -11.92 -24.64 2.61
N MET A 23 -11.87 -25.07 1.35
CA MET A 23 -12.37 -26.36 0.92
C MET A 23 -11.58 -27.51 1.54
N GLN A 24 -10.25 -27.39 1.59
CA GLN A 24 -9.39 -28.35 2.28
C GLN A 24 -9.82 -28.50 3.75
N MET A 25 -10.02 -27.40 4.48
CA MET A 25 -10.48 -27.45 5.88
C MET A 25 -11.81 -28.19 6.04
N VAL A 26 -12.76 -28.00 5.12
CA VAL A 26 -14.05 -28.73 5.13
C VAL A 26 -13.87 -30.21 4.83
N LEU A 27 -12.95 -30.58 3.95
CA LEU A 27 -12.65 -31.98 3.64
C LEU A 27 -11.92 -32.66 4.80
N GLU A 28 -11.04 -31.96 5.50
CA GLU A 28 -10.34 -32.43 6.70
C GLU A 28 -11.32 -32.68 7.85
N GLU A 29 -12.19 -31.72 8.18
CA GLU A 29 -13.24 -31.88 9.20
C GLU A 29 -14.11 -33.12 8.94
N ARG A 30 -14.36 -33.43 7.66
CA ARG A 30 -15.18 -34.56 7.24
C ARG A 30 -14.41 -35.87 7.08
N ASN A 31 -13.10 -35.88 7.38
CA ASN A 31 -12.19 -37.02 7.22
C ASN A 31 -12.16 -37.56 5.78
N LEU A 32 -12.18 -36.64 4.82
CA LEU A 32 -12.20 -36.91 3.37
C LEU A 32 -10.91 -36.52 2.67
N TRP A 33 -10.08 -35.67 3.30
CA TRP A 33 -8.88 -35.10 2.68
C TRP A 33 -7.88 -36.15 2.20
N GLU A 34 -7.64 -37.21 2.99
CA GLU A 34 -6.73 -38.32 2.66
C GLU A 34 -6.98 -38.96 1.28
N VAL A 35 -8.23 -38.95 0.81
CA VAL A 35 -8.63 -39.49 -0.50
C VAL A 35 -8.49 -38.45 -1.60
N VAL A 36 -8.56 -37.17 -1.26
CA VAL A 36 -8.45 -36.03 -2.19
C VAL A 36 -6.98 -35.69 -2.44
N SER A 37 -6.15 -35.65 -1.39
CA SER A 37 -4.71 -35.41 -1.48
C SER A 37 -3.95 -36.56 -2.17
N GLY A 38 -4.57 -37.74 -2.26
CA GLY A 38 -3.97 -38.94 -2.84
C GLY A 38 -3.00 -39.65 -1.88
N GLU A 39 -3.04 -39.33 -0.58
CA GLU A 39 -2.33 -40.07 0.47
C GLU A 39 -2.76 -41.53 0.53
N ILE A 40 -4.07 -41.76 0.44
CA ILE A 40 -4.64 -43.09 0.26
C ILE A 40 -5.05 -43.23 -1.19
N LYS A 41 -4.48 -44.23 -1.87
CA LYS A 41 -4.85 -44.57 -3.25
C LYS A 41 -5.64 -45.86 -3.31
N ALA A 42 -6.44 -46.00 -4.37
CA ALA A 42 -7.25 -47.20 -4.57
C ALA A 42 -6.40 -48.48 -4.62
N GLU A 43 -5.16 -48.40 -5.11
CA GLU A 43 -4.25 -49.55 -5.22
C GLU A 43 -3.70 -50.03 -3.88
N GLN A 44 -3.73 -49.17 -2.84
CA GLN A 44 -3.25 -49.51 -1.49
C GLN A 44 -4.33 -50.21 -0.65
N CYS A 45 -5.56 -50.31 -1.15
CA CYS A 45 -6.66 -50.96 -0.44
C CYS A 45 -6.64 -52.48 -0.69
N GLU A 46 -6.11 -53.23 0.28
CA GLU A 46 -5.97 -54.69 0.18
C GLU A 46 -7.29 -55.44 0.39
N THR A 47 -8.14 -54.98 1.31
CA THR A 47 -9.41 -55.65 1.61
C THR A 47 -10.59 -55.07 0.83
N GLN A 48 -11.63 -55.88 0.60
CA GLN A 48 -12.88 -55.38 0.00
C GLN A 48 -13.54 -54.29 0.84
N LEU A 49 -13.40 -54.36 2.17
CA LEU A 49 -13.95 -53.35 3.08
C LEU A 49 -13.23 -52.00 2.92
N ASP A 50 -11.91 -52.01 2.77
CA ASP A 50 -11.11 -50.81 2.55
C ASP A 50 -11.43 -50.17 1.20
N GLN A 51 -11.53 -50.98 0.15
CA GLN A 51 -11.93 -50.49 -1.19
C GLN A 51 -13.34 -49.87 -1.18
N ALA A 52 -14.29 -50.47 -0.47
CA ALA A 52 -15.64 -49.93 -0.32
C ALA A 52 -15.64 -48.61 0.46
N THR A 53 -14.84 -48.54 1.53
CA THR A 53 -14.67 -47.33 2.36
C THR A 53 -14.03 -46.20 1.55
N TYR A 54 -12.96 -46.49 0.81
CA TYR A 54 -12.30 -45.56 -0.10
C TYR A 54 -13.27 -45.01 -1.15
N LYS A 55 -14.00 -45.88 -1.87
CA LYS A 55 -14.98 -45.46 -2.88
C LYS A 55 -16.08 -44.59 -2.28
N ARG A 56 -16.55 -44.91 -1.07
CA ARG A 56 -17.55 -44.10 -0.34
C ARG A 56 -17.00 -42.72 0.00
N LYS A 57 -15.78 -42.64 0.56
CA LYS A 57 -15.11 -41.36 0.88
C LYS A 57 -14.87 -40.53 -0.39
N SER A 58 -14.36 -41.14 -1.45
CA SER A 58 -14.12 -40.50 -2.75
C SER A 58 -15.40 -39.89 -3.34
N ARG A 59 -16.51 -40.64 -3.39
CA ARG A 59 -17.80 -40.11 -3.85
C ARG A 59 -18.32 -38.96 -2.98
N LYS A 60 -18.16 -39.08 -1.66
CA LYS A 60 -18.59 -38.02 -0.73
C LYS A 60 -17.76 -36.75 -0.92
N ALA A 61 -16.44 -36.88 -1.06
CA ALA A 61 -15.54 -35.76 -1.34
C ALA A 61 -15.87 -35.10 -2.68
N MET A 62 -16.08 -35.89 -3.74
CA MET A 62 -16.48 -35.41 -5.06
C MET A 62 -17.78 -34.58 -4.99
N ALA A 63 -18.78 -35.08 -4.26
CA ALA A 63 -20.03 -34.36 -4.06
C ALA A 63 -19.81 -33.03 -3.32
N VAL A 64 -18.98 -33.01 -2.26
CA VAL A 64 -18.66 -31.79 -1.52
C VAL A 64 -17.98 -30.75 -2.41
N ILE A 65 -16.97 -31.16 -3.19
CA ILE A 65 -16.26 -30.27 -4.13
C ILE A 65 -17.26 -29.69 -5.14
N CYS A 66 -18.05 -30.53 -5.82
CA CYS A 66 -18.98 -30.08 -6.84
C CYS A 66 -20.07 -29.14 -6.28
N LEU A 67 -20.62 -29.44 -5.09
CA LEU A 67 -21.67 -28.61 -4.49
C LEU A 67 -21.17 -27.24 -4.01
N ALA A 68 -19.86 -27.12 -3.79
CA ALA A 68 -19.20 -25.88 -3.40
C ALA A 68 -18.65 -25.09 -4.58
N MET A 69 -18.99 -25.46 -5.82
CA MET A 69 -18.66 -24.74 -7.04
C MET A 69 -19.91 -24.11 -7.65
N GLU A 70 -19.72 -23.00 -8.36
CA GLU A 70 -20.76 -22.47 -9.23
C GLU A 70 -20.88 -23.29 -10.52
N ASP A 71 -22.05 -23.24 -11.14
CA ASP A 71 -22.36 -24.03 -12.33
C ASP A 71 -21.43 -23.71 -13.51
N SER A 72 -20.90 -22.49 -13.57
CA SER A 72 -19.90 -22.02 -14.56
C SER A 72 -18.57 -22.78 -14.47
N GLN A 73 -18.20 -23.25 -13.27
CA GLN A 73 -16.92 -23.92 -13.00
C GLN A 73 -17.03 -25.45 -13.03
N LEU A 74 -18.24 -26.00 -12.90
CA LEU A 74 -18.48 -27.45 -12.93
C LEU A 74 -17.91 -28.20 -14.15
N PRO A 75 -17.86 -27.63 -15.38
CA PRO A 75 -17.27 -28.31 -16.53
C PRO A 75 -15.82 -28.76 -16.32
N LEU A 76 -15.04 -28.08 -15.46
CA LEU A 76 -13.64 -28.42 -15.18
C LEU A 76 -13.50 -29.77 -14.46
N VAL A 77 -14.45 -30.11 -13.59
CA VAL A 77 -14.39 -31.30 -12.72
C VAL A 77 -15.38 -32.39 -13.13
N ARG A 78 -16.37 -32.09 -13.98
CA ARG A 78 -17.45 -33.02 -14.36
C ARG A 78 -16.94 -34.36 -14.95
N SER A 79 -15.86 -34.32 -15.70
CA SER A 79 -15.26 -35.52 -16.34
C SER A 79 -14.15 -36.17 -15.50
N ALA A 80 -14.00 -35.76 -14.23
CA ALA A 80 -13.05 -36.38 -13.32
C ALA A 80 -13.51 -37.78 -12.90
N SER A 81 -12.57 -38.70 -12.81
CA SER A 81 -12.78 -40.10 -12.41
C SER A 81 -13.06 -40.27 -10.90
N GLY A 82 -12.71 -39.27 -10.09
CA GLY A 82 -12.92 -39.25 -8.65
C GLY A 82 -12.48 -37.92 -8.03
N ALA A 83 -12.58 -37.81 -6.71
CA ALA A 83 -12.29 -36.56 -6.00
C ALA A 83 -10.82 -36.11 -6.12
N CYS A 84 -9.86 -37.06 -6.11
CA CYS A 84 -8.44 -36.77 -6.32
C CYS A 84 -8.18 -36.19 -7.72
N ASP A 85 -8.68 -36.83 -8.78
CA ASP A 85 -8.57 -36.34 -10.17
C ASP A 85 -9.24 -34.97 -10.33
N ALA A 86 -10.42 -34.77 -9.73
CA ALA A 86 -11.10 -33.46 -9.73
C ALA A 86 -10.25 -32.37 -9.08
N TRP A 87 -9.62 -32.68 -7.94
CA TRP A 87 -8.75 -31.75 -7.22
C TRP A 87 -7.50 -31.40 -8.05
N SER A 88 -6.81 -32.40 -8.59
CA SER A 88 -5.63 -32.19 -9.44
C SER A 88 -5.95 -31.34 -10.67
N ARG A 89 -7.10 -31.54 -11.31
CA ARG A 89 -7.53 -30.72 -12.46
C ARG A 89 -7.74 -29.25 -12.09
N LEU A 90 -8.27 -28.98 -10.89
CA LEU A 90 -8.43 -27.61 -10.41
C LEU A 90 -7.05 -26.96 -10.18
N GLU A 91 -6.13 -27.67 -9.53
CA GLU A 91 -4.76 -27.20 -9.33
C GLU A 91 -4.04 -26.95 -10.67
N ASP A 92 -4.14 -27.88 -11.62
CA ASP A 92 -3.54 -27.75 -12.94
C ASP A 92 -4.11 -26.57 -13.74
N HIS A 93 -5.38 -26.23 -13.52
CA HIS A 93 -6.03 -25.12 -14.21
C HIS A 93 -5.65 -23.76 -13.59
N PHE A 94 -5.78 -23.61 -12.27
CA PHE A 94 -5.64 -22.33 -11.58
C PHE A 94 -4.22 -22.05 -11.05
N GLU A 95 -3.46 -23.09 -10.73
CA GLU A 95 -2.08 -23.00 -10.20
C GLU A 95 -1.05 -23.50 -11.22
N LYS A 96 -1.39 -23.43 -12.51
CA LYS A 96 -0.53 -23.90 -13.60
C LYS A 96 0.88 -23.31 -13.48
N LYS A 97 1.87 -24.17 -13.27
CA LYS A 97 3.30 -23.82 -13.07
C LYS A 97 4.02 -23.37 -14.35
N SER A 98 3.29 -22.75 -15.28
CA SER A 98 3.82 -22.24 -16.55
C SER A 98 4.61 -20.94 -16.35
N LEU A 99 5.61 -20.71 -17.22
CA LEU A 99 6.35 -19.45 -17.24
C LEU A 99 5.43 -18.24 -17.43
N ALA A 100 4.39 -18.37 -18.28
CA ALA A 100 3.42 -17.30 -18.51
C ALA A 100 2.66 -16.92 -17.23
N ASN A 101 2.20 -17.90 -16.45
CA ASN A 101 1.50 -17.65 -15.18
C ASN A 101 2.43 -17.03 -14.13
N LYS A 102 3.66 -17.57 -14.00
CA LYS A 102 4.69 -16.99 -13.13
C LYS A 102 4.98 -15.52 -13.49
N LEU A 103 5.14 -15.22 -14.78
CA LEU A 103 5.36 -13.85 -15.27
C LEU A 103 4.17 -12.94 -15.00
N PHE A 104 2.94 -13.43 -15.21
CA PHE A 104 1.73 -12.69 -14.91
C PHE A 104 1.62 -12.30 -13.43
N LEU A 105 1.81 -13.28 -12.54
CA LEU A 105 1.78 -13.06 -11.09
C LEU A 105 2.91 -12.14 -10.63
N ARG A 106 4.14 -12.33 -11.12
CA ARG A 106 5.26 -11.43 -10.78
C ARG A 106 5.02 -10.00 -11.23
N ARG A 107 4.50 -9.80 -12.45
CA ARG A 107 4.15 -8.46 -12.93
C ARG A 107 3.13 -7.82 -11.99
N ARG A 108 2.05 -8.53 -11.66
CA ARG A 108 1.03 -8.01 -10.73
C ARG A 108 1.62 -7.69 -9.37
N PHE A 109 2.47 -8.55 -8.82
CA PHE A 109 3.14 -8.33 -7.54
C PHE A 109 3.93 -7.01 -7.53
N PHE A 110 4.84 -6.81 -8.49
CA PHE A 110 5.69 -5.62 -8.53
C PHE A 110 4.98 -4.34 -8.99
N THR A 111 3.81 -4.43 -9.64
CA THR A 111 3.05 -3.26 -10.12
C THR A 111 1.83 -2.93 -9.28
N THR A 112 1.54 -3.69 -8.22
CA THR A 112 0.43 -3.37 -7.32
C THR A 112 0.80 -2.13 -6.51
N MET A 113 -0.03 -1.10 -6.57
CA MET A 113 0.16 0.17 -5.87
C MET A 113 -1.05 0.45 -4.98
N MET A 114 -0.80 1.13 -3.87
CA MET A 114 -1.82 1.68 -2.98
C MET A 114 -2.13 3.11 -3.42
N GLU A 115 -3.40 3.44 -3.59
CA GLU A 115 -3.85 4.80 -3.88
C GLU A 115 -4.06 5.60 -2.57
N GLU A 116 -4.16 6.92 -2.67
CA GLU A 116 -4.43 7.74 -1.49
C GLU A 116 -5.86 7.50 -1.00
N GLY A 117 -5.98 7.11 0.28
CA GLY A 117 -7.26 6.79 0.91
C GLY A 117 -7.63 5.32 0.93
N ASP A 118 -6.87 4.45 0.25
CA ASP A 118 -7.01 2.99 0.36
C ASP A 118 -6.74 2.50 1.79
N ASP A 119 -7.36 1.38 2.15
CA ASP A 119 -7.12 0.71 3.43
C ASP A 119 -5.76 -0.01 3.40
N VAL A 120 -4.90 0.31 4.36
CA VAL A 120 -3.53 -0.21 4.39
C VAL A 120 -3.51 -1.71 4.64
N LEU A 121 -4.41 -2.21 5.48
CA LEU A 121 -4.50 -3.64 5.79
C LEU A 121 -4.95 -4.44 4.56
N GLU A 122 -5.91 -3.93 3.79
CA GLU A 122 -6.32 -4.54 2.53
C GLU A 122 -5.16 -4.63 1.53
N HIS A 123 -4.38 -3.55 1.37
CA HIS A 123 -3.21 -3.54 0.50
C HIS A 123 -2.12 -4.52 0.95
N ILE A 124 -1.82 -4.57 2.25
CA ILE A 124 -0.89 -5.56 2.84
C ILE A 124 -1.35 -6.99 2.51
N ASN A 125 -2.64 -7.29 2.73
CA ASN A 125 -3.21 -8.62 2.46
C ASN A 125 -3.14 -8.96 0.97
N LYS A 126 -3.39 -8.00 0.08
CA LYS A 126 -3.31 -8.19 -1.38
C LYS A 126 -1.91 -8.60 -1.83
N LEU A 127 -0.87 -7.94 -1.30
CA LEU A 127 0.53 -8.32 -1.59
C LEU A 127 0.87 -9.70 -1.03
N LYS A 128 0.42 -10.01 0.19
CA LYS A 128 0.63 -11.33 0.80
C LYS A 128 -0.02 -12.45 -0.03
N THR A 129 -1.27 -12.26 -0.45
CA THR A 129 -1.98 -13.21 -1.33
C THR A 129 -1.26 -13.41 -2.68
N LEU A 130 -0.67 -12.35 -3.25
CA LEU A 130 0.13 -12.48 -4.48
C LEU A 130 1.43 -13.26 -4.24
N ALA A 131 2.07 -13.10 -3.08
CA ALA A 131 3.26 -13.88 -2.70
C ALA A 131 2.92 -15.36 -2.51
N GLU A 132 1.81 -15.69 -1.84
CA GLU A 132 1.31 -17.06 -1.68
C GLU A 132 0.95 -17.70 -3.04
N GLN A 133 0.32 -16.94 -3.94
CA GLN A 133 0.07 -17.36 -5.32
C GLN A 133 1.37 -17.70 -6.07
N LEU A 134 2.39 -16.86 -5.91
CA LEU A 134 3.71 -17.05 -6.50
C LEU A 134 4.41 -18.31 -5.96
N GLU A 135 4.32 -18.55 -4.65
CA GLU A 135 4.83 -19.76 -4.02
C GLU A 135 4.17 -21.03 -4.59
N ALA A 136 2.84 -21.04 -4.68
CA ALA A 136 2.09 -22.20 -5.16
C ALA A 136 2.41 -22.58 -6.61
N VAL A 137 2.69 -21.60 -7.47
CA VAL A 137 3.15 -21.87 -8.84
C VAL A 137 4.64 -22.23 -8.93
N GLY A 138 5.35 -22.30 -7.80
CA GLY A 138 6.77 -22.65 -7.70
C GLY A 138 7.70 -21.48 -8.05
N ALA A 139 7.38 -20.28 -7.59
CA ALA A 139 8.18 -19.07 -7.74
C ALA A 139 8.15 -18.22 -6.45
N PRO A 140 8.60 -18.78 -5.29
CA PRO A 140 8.51 -18.09 -4.01
C PRO A 140 9.22 -16.73 -4.02
N VAL A 141 8.72 -15.82 -3.19
CA VAL A 141 9.25 -14.47 -2.96
C VAL A 141 9.98 -14.49 -1.61
N CYS A 142 11.21 -13.98 -1.54
CA CYS A 142 11.90 -13.83 -0.27
C CYS A 142 11.29 -12.69 0.56
N GLU A 143 11.51 -12.71 1.87
CA GLU A 143 10.96 -11.69 2.76
C GLU A 143 11.45 -10.28 2.39
N ASP A 144 12.73 -10.14 2.01
CA ASP A 144 13.30 -8.86 1.58
C ASP A 144 12.56 -8.28 0.36
N ASP A 145 12.35 -9.08 -0.69
CA ASP A 145 11.61 -8.65 -1.89
C ASP A 145 10.16 -8.27 -1.54
N LEU A 146 9.55 -8.98 -0.59
CA LEU A 146 8.20 -8.69 -0.12
C LEU A 146 8.12 -7.36 0.62
N VAL A 147 9.08 -7.09 1.51
CA VAL A 147 9.19 -5.81 2.23
C VAL A 147 9.50 -4.65 1.28
N ILE A 148 10.46 -4.84 0.37
CA ILE A 148 10.81 -3.84 -0.65
C ILE A 148 9.60 -3.50 -1.52
N THR A 149 8.84 -4.52 -1.94
CA THR A 149 7.64 -4.31 -2.75
C THR A 149 6.54 -3.60 -1.96
N LEU A 150 6.34 -3.94 -0.68
CA LEU A 150 5.39 -3.24 0.18
C LEU A 150 5.76 -1.77 0.33
N LEU A 151 6.97 -1.45 0.78
CA LEU A 151 7.42 -0.05 0.95
C LEU A 151 7.38 0.73 -0.39
N GLY A 152 7.73 0.05 -1.48
CA GLY A 152 7.70 0.61 -2.83
C GLY A 152 6.29 0.93 -3.35
N SER A 153 5.27 0.21 -2.90
CA SER A 153 3.89 0.30 -3.40
C SER A 153 2.99 1.26 -2.65
N LEU A 154 3.42 1.74 -1.47
CA LEU A 154 2.65 2.69 -0.67
C LEU A 154 2.47 4.05 -1.37
N SER A 155 1.39 4.74 -1.01
CA SER A 155 1.07 6.07 -1.50
C SER A 155 2.05 7.14 -0.97
N ASP A 156 2.07 8.31 -1.61
CA ASP A 156 3.03 9.37 -1.32
C ASP A 156 2.87 9.93 0.10
N SER A 157 1.69 9.83 0.69
CA SER A 157 1.47 10.26 2.07
C SER A 157 2.32 9.48 3.07
N TYR A 158 2.72 8.23 2.80
CA TYR A 158 3.52 7.40 3.70
C TYR A 158 5.04 7.62 3.59
N GLN A 159 5.51 8.53 2.74
CA GLN A 159 6.95 8.75 2.47
C GLN A 159 7.78 8.99 3.73
N PHE A 160 7.29 9.77 4.70
CA PHE A 160 8.02 10.01 5.95
C PHE A 160 8.28 8.73 6.75
N LEU A 161 7.31 7.82 6.80
CA LEU A 161 7.50 6.53 7.49
C LEU A 161 8.48 5.66 6.72
N ILE A 162 8.40 5.63 5.39
CA ILE A 162 9.32 4.88 4.53
C ILE A 162 10.76 5.33 4.78
N THR A 163 11.04 6.64 4.71
CA THR A 163 12.38 7.18 4.98
C THR A 163 12.86 6.84 6.39
N ALA A 164 11.98 6.91 7.40
CA ALA A 164 12.33 6.54 8.77
C ALA A 164 12.69 5.05 8.90
N LEU A 165 11.98 4.16 8.20
CA LEU A 165 12.28 2.73 8.17
C LEU A 165 13.60 2.45 7.43
N GLU A 166 13.82 3.06 6.27
CA GLU A 166 15.05 2.93 5.47
C GLU A 166 16.30 3.44 6.19
N SER A 167 16.17 4.44 7.06
CA SER A 167 17.30 5.00 7.83
C SER A 167 17.85 4.06 8.92
N ARG A 168 17.15 2.97 9.23
CA ARG A 168 17.58 1.99 10.22
C ARG A 168 18.59 1.05 9.57
N SER A 169 19.75 0.85 10.20
CA SER A 169 20.81 -0.07 9.74
C SER A 169 20.49 -1.56 9.91
N ASP A 170 19.29 -1.90 10.39
CA ASP A 170 18.89 -3.25 10.75
C ASP A 170 17.99 -3.84 9.65
N THR A 171 17.99 -5.16 9.49
CA THR A 171 17.08 -5.84 8.56
C THR A 171 15.62 -5.53 8.89
N LEU A 172 14.86 -5.09 7.88
CA LEU A 172 13.44 -4.79 8.01
C LEU A 172 12.62 -6.07 7.82
N SER A 173 12.07 -6.62 8.90
CA SER A 173 11.15 -7.76 8.80
C SER A 173 9.76 -7.33 8.35
N TRP A 174 9.04 -8.26 7.72
CA TRP A 174 7.66 -8.06 7.31
C TRP A 174 6.76 -7.66 8.48
N GLU A 175 6.93 -8.32 9.62
CA GLU A 175 6.16 -8.05 10.84
C GLU A 175 6.39 -6.63 11.37
N LEU A 176 7.64 -6.17 11.41
CA LEU A 176 7.96 -4.82 11.86
C LEU A 176 7.33 -3.78 10.94
N VAL A 177 7.48 -3.94 9.64
CA VAL A 177 6.99 -2.97 8.65
C VAL A 177 5.47 -2.88 8.66
N THR A 178 4.77 -4.02 8.65
CA THR A 178 3.31 -4.07 8.70
C THR A 178 2.75 -3.47 10.00
N SER A 179 3.36 -3.78 11.15
CA SER A 179 2.99 -3.18 12.44
C SER A 179 3.10 -1.65 12.44
N ARG A 180 4.20 -1.12 11.90
CA ARG A 180 4.41 0.34 11.80
C ARG A 180 3.44 1.01 10.85
N LEU A 181 3.13 0.37 9.73
CA LEU A 181 2.17 0.89 8.75
C LEU A 181 0.76 0.99 9.33
N LEU A 182 0.29 -0.06 10.01
CA LEU A 182 -1.02 -0.07 10.64
C LEU A 182 -1.12 0.97 11.77
N HIS A 183 -0.07 1.13 12.58
CA HIS A 183 -0.03 2.16 13.61
C HIS A 183 -0.07 3.59 13.02
N GLU A 184 0.64 3.84 11.93
CA GLU A 184 0.61 5.13 11.24
C GLU A 184 -0.77 5.39 10.61
N GLU A 185 -1.44 4.37 10.05
CA GLU A 185 -2.81 4.48 9.57
C GLU A 185 -3.79 4.86 10.69
N MET A 186 -3.71 4.20 11.85
CA MET A 186 -4.54 4.53 13.01
C MET A 186 -4.37 5.99 13.44
N LYS A 187 -3.11 6.43 13.59
CA LYS A 187 -2.78 7.82 13.93
C LYS A 187 -3.33 8.82 12.92
N ARG A 188 -3.31 8.50 11.62
CA ARG A 188 -3.87 9.34 10.57
C ARG A 188 -5.39 9.42 10.61
N LYS A 189 -6.06 8.28 10.86
CA LYS A 189 -7.52 8.24 11.03
C LYS A 189 -7.95 9.10 12.24
N GLU A 190 -7.20 9.08 13.33
CA GLU A 190 -7.45 9.95 14.50
C GLU A 190 -7.21 11.44 14.23
N GLN A 191 -6.22 11.78 13.40
CA GLN A 191 -5.93 13.17 13.02
C GLN A 191 -6.94 13.71 12.00
N GLY A 192 -7.39 12.87 11.06
CA GLY A 192 -8.42 13.20 10.09
C GLY A 192 -9.81 13.37 10.72
N SER A 193 -10.14 12.58 11.75
CA SER A 193 -11.40 12.72 12.49
C SER A 193 -11.49 14.00 13.33
N LYS A 194 -10.37 14.69 13.57
CA LYS A 194 -10.37 16.02 14.19
C LYS A 194 -10.60 17.14 13.18
N GLY A 195 -10.66 16.84 11.87
CA GLY A 195 -10.78 17.83 10.80
C GLY A 195 -12.13 18.55 10.69
N ASP A 196 -13.21 18.00 11.27
CA ASP A 196 -14.54 18.65 11.26
C ASP A 196 -14.86 19.40 12.57
N GLU A 197 -13.99 19.33 13.60
CA GLU A 197 -14.14 20.11 14.84
C GLU A 197 -12.83 20.78 15.35
N ALA A 198 -11.71 20.73 14.62
CA ALA A 198 -10.47 21.38 15.05
C ALA A 198 -10.15 22.64 14.23
N SER A 199 -10.90 23.72 14.48
CA SER A 199 -10.35 25.08 14.37
C SER A 199 -9.43 25.39 15.57
N GLN A 200 -8.49 24.52 15.90
CA GLN A 200 -7.46 24.83 16.90
C GLN A 200 -6.19 24.03 16.59
N GLY A 201 -5.40 24.60 15.69
CA GLY A 201 -4.00 24.23 15.53
C GLY A 201 -3.29 24.37 16.88
N GLN A 202 -2.72 23.27 17.37
CA GLN A 202 -1.72 23.33 18.42
C GLN A 202 -0.42 23.85 17.82
N ALA A 203 -0.32 25.16 17.68
CA ALA A 203 0.95 25.85 17.70
C ALA A 203 1.44 25.89 19.16
N PHE A 204 2.69 25.50 19.40
CA PHE A 204 3.37 25.75 20.66
C PHE A 204 3.45 27.27 20.88
N ILE A 205 2.49 27.83 21.61
CA ILE A 205 2.53 29.23 22.06
C ILE A 205 3.23 29.23 23.42
N THR A 206 4.45 29.79 23.45
CA THR A 206 5.08 30.26 24.68
C THR A 206 4.14 31.25 25.35
N ARG A 207 3.67 30.90 26.56
CA ARG A 207 2.67 31.66 27.33
C ARG A 207 3.22 33.05 27.68
N ASP A 208 2.88 34.05 26.87
CA ASP A 208 3.04 35.44 27.25
C ASP A 208 1.83 35.89 28.05
N ASN A 209 2.10 36.33 29.28
CA ASN A 209 1.12 36.48 30.35
C ASN A 209 0.45 37.85 30.23
N GLN A 210 -0.61 37.96 29.44
CA GLN A 210 -1.38 39.19 29.30
C GLN A 210 -2.24 39.46 30.55
N ARG A 211 -1.60 39.99 31.60
CA ARG A 211 -2.29 40.64 32.72
C ARG A 211 -2.91 41.95 32.20
N LYS A 212 -4.25 42.03 32.20
CA LYS A 212 -5.01 43.28 31.99
C LYS A 212 -4.65 44.27 33.10
N GLY A 213 -3.69 45.15 32.81
CA GLY A 213 -3.31 46.29 33.66
C GLY A 213 -4.09 47.56 33.30
N ARG A 214 -4.58 48.25 34.33
CA ARG A 214 -5.22 49.56 34.32
C ARG A 214 -4.36 50.61 33.56
N PRO A 215 -4.93 51.56 32.80
CA PRO A 215 -4.13 52.50 32.01
C PRO A 215 -3.35 53.45 32.93
N VAL A 216 -2.02 53.31 32.94
CA VAL A 216 -1.11 54.23 33.62
C VAL A 216 -0.95 55.49 32.75
N LYS A 217 -1.26 56.66 33.31
CA LYS A 217 -1.09 57.96 32.65
C LYS A 217 0.40 58.18 32.31
N LYS A 218 0.71 58.40 31.03
CA LYS A 218 2.08 58.59 30.50
C LYS A 218 2.64 59.97 30.87
N SER A 219 3.16 60.11 32.10
CA SER A 219 3.65 61.40 32.65
C SER A 219 5.14 61.72 32.39
N TRP A 220 5.93 60.76 31.91
CA TRP A 220 7.39 60.93 31.78
C TRP A 220 7.82 61.37 30.38
N PRO A 221 8.80 62.28 30.25
CA PRO A 221 9.30 62.75 28.96
C PRO A 221 10.10 61.66 28.24
N CYS A 222 9.88 61.51 26.94
CA CYS A 222 10.59 60.55 26.10
C CYS A 222 12.10 60.83 26.09
N HIS A 223 12.91 59.84 26.41
CA HIS A 223 14.38 59.97 26.45
C HIS A 223 15.06 60.24 25.10
N ASN A 224 14.34 60.18 23.96
CA ASN A 224 14.88 60.53 22.65
C ASN A 224 14.52 61.96 22.20
N CYS A 225 13.30 62.44 22.47
CA CYS A 225 12.85 63.76 21.99
C CYS A 225 12.38 64.73 23.10
N GLY A 226 12.41 64.30 24.36
CA GLY A 226 11.99 65.09 25.52
C GLY A 226 10.48 65.31 25.67
N LYS A 227 9.63 64.92 24.71
CA LYS A 227 8.18 65.12 24.78
C LYS A 227 7.48 64.02 25.59
N ILE A 228 6.54 64.40 26.45
CA ILE A 228 5.70 63.47 27.24
C ILE A 228 4.62 62.82 26.36
N GLY A 229 4.08 61.68 26.80
CA GLY A 229 2.93 61.03 26.16
C GLY A 229 3.24 59.83 25.24
N HIS A 230 4.50 59.48 25.01
CA HIS A 230 4.90 58.31 24.22
C HIS A 230 6.22 57.69 24.74
N TRP A 231 6.47 56.42 24.42
CA TRP A 231 7.73 55.75 24.74
C TRP A 231 8.78 56.01 23.67
N MET A 232 10.07 55.82 24.00
CA MET A 232 11.17 55.95 23.02
C MET A 232 10.97 55.11 21.75
N ALA A 233 10.34 53.93 21.87
CA ALA A 233 10.01 53.06 20.75
C ALA A 233 8.95 53.66 19.80
N GLU A 234 8.08 54.52 20.32
CA GLU A 234 7.00 55.20 19.59
C GLU A 234 7.39 56.63 19.21
N CYS A 235 8.68 56.99 19.27
CA CYS A 235 9.13 58.37 19.06
C CYS A 235 9.04 58.77 17.58
N PRO A 236 8.21 59.78 17.22
CA PRO A 236 8.01 60.16 15.82
C PRO A 236 9.29 60.63 15.12
N SER A 237 10.17 61.31 15.85
CA SER A 237 11.46 61.79 15.35
C SER A 237 12.39 60.64 14.93
N ARG A 238 12.29 59.48 15.60
CA ARG A 238 13.07 58.28 15.27
C ARG A 238 12.54 57.56 14.04
N ILE A 239 11.23 57.61 13.81
CA ILE A 239 10.59 57.02 12.64
C ILE A 239 10.91 57.86 11.39
N GLN A 240 10.90 59.19 11.50
CA GLN A 240 11.26 60.10 10.40
C GLN A 240 12.72 59.93 9.94
N GLU A 241 13.67 59.80 10.87
CA GLU A 241 15.09 59.60 10.55
C GLU A 241 15.35 58.29 9.78
N ASN A 242 14.53 57.26 9.99
CA ASN A 242 14.67 55.98 9.30
C ASN A 242 14.09 56.02 7.88
N THR A 243 13.05 56.84 7.64
CA THR A 243 12.49 57.08 6.30
C THR A 243 13.40 57.90 5.39
N GLU A 244 14.24 58.79 5.92
CA GLU A 244 15.16 59.59 5.11
C GLU A 244 16.38 58.82 4.60
N ARG A 245 16.75 57.69 5.25
CA ARG A 245 17.85 56.82 4.82
C ARG A 245 17.51 55.90 3.65
N HIS A 246 16.23 55.72 3.32
CA HIS A 246 15.76 54.80 2.27
C HIS A 246 15.10 55.54 1.09
N ARG A 247 15.79 56.52 0.50
CA ARG A 247 15.40 57.13 -0.78
C ARG A 247 16.23 56.53 -1.93
N PRO A 248 15.65 55.77 -2.89
CA PRO A 248 16.40 55.22 -4.00
C PRO A 248 16.70 56.31 -5.07
N GLN A 249 17.97 56.46 -5.45
CA GLN A 249 18.41 57.28 -6.59
C GLN A 249 18.23 56.51 -7.91
N ARG A 250 17.66 57.20 -8.92
CA ARG A 250 17.38 56.69 -10.26
C ARG A 250 18.65 56.25 -10.99
N ALA A 251 18.53 55.12 -11.69
CA ALA A 251 19.55 54.53 -12.56
C ALA A 251 19.78 55.34 -13.84
N GLN A 252 21.05 55.46 -14.23
CA GLN A 252 21.50 55.69 -15.60
C GLN A 252 22.63 54.71 -15.93
N ASP A 253 22.26 53.75 -16.75
CA ASP A 253 22.95 53.26 -17.96
C ASP A 253 24.34 52.59 -17.95
N SER A 254 24.44 51.65 -18.90
CA SER A 254 25.62 51.15 -19.63
C SER A 254 26.45 49.96 -19.09
N GLY A 255 26.30 48.83 -19.81
CA GLY A 255 27.44 48.22 -20.53
C GLY A 255 28.13 46.97 -19.95
N ASP A 256 27.85 45.82 -20.56
CA ASP A 256 28.76 44.70 -20.86
C ASP A 256 29.76 44.16 -19.81
N ARG A 257 29.54 42.90 -19.38
CA ARG A 257 30.40 41.77 -19.82
C ARG A 257 29.94 40.38 -19.34
N TYR A 258 29.80 39.51 -20.32
CA TYR A 258 29.79 38.05 -20.28
C TYR A 258 31.10 37.48 -19.69
N ARG A 259 31.03 36.46 -18.82
CA ARG A 259 31.71 35.16 -19.02
C ARG A 259 31.43 34.16 -17.88
N SER A 260 30.83 33.05 -18.30
CA SER A 260 30.66 31.75 -17.64
C SER A 260 31.91 31.20 -16.95
N GLN A 261 31.73 30.61 -15.77
CA GLN A 261 32.45 29.39 -15.36
C GLN A 261 31.45 28.40 -14.72
N ARG A 262 31.08 27.40 -15.51
CA ARG A 262 30.46 26.15 -15.08
C ARG A 262 31.60 25.13 -15.03
N ALA A 263 31.93 24.65 -13.84
CA ALA A 263 32.81 23.50 -13.67
C ALA A 263 31.93 22.26 -13.40
N ASN A 264 32.06 21.27 -14.28
CA ASN A 264 31.50 19.94 -14.09
C ASN A 264 32.36 19.18 -13.08
N VAL A 265 31.72 18.52 -12.13
CA VAL A 265 32.30 17.39 -11.39
C VAL A 265 31.43 16.19 -11.72
N ALA A 266 32.03 15.20 -12.37
CA ALA A 266 31.45 13.89 -12.57
C ALA A 266 31.66 13.08 -11.29
N GLN A 267 30.59 12.50 -10.74
CA GLN A 267 30.66 11.39 -9.81
C GLN A 267 29.94 10.20 -10.43
N GLU A 268 30.66 9.10 -10.50
CA GLU A 268 30.16 7.76 -10.79
C GLU A 268 29.34 7.29 -9.58
N GLU A 269 28.03 7.10 -9.73
CA GLU A 269 27.19 6.50 -8.68
C GLU A 269 26.15 5.54 -9.27
N ASP A 270 26.40 4.26 -8.96
CA ASP A 270 25.52 3.12 -8.73
C ASP A 270 24.28 2.86 -9.63
N SER A 271 24.34 1.77 -10.38
CA SER A 271 23.32 1.32 -11.35
C SER A 271 22.10 0.60 -10.73
N GLY A 272 21.97 0.55 -9.41
CA GLY A 272 20.84 -0.10 -8.72
C GLY A 272 19.56 0.75 -8.62
N ASP A 273 19.70 2.07 -8.42
CA ASP A 273 18.57 2.95 -8.06
C ASP A 273 17.74 3.45 -9.26
N TYR A 274 18.30 3.34 -10.46
CA TYR A 274 17.65 3.85 -11.68
C TYR A 274 16.44 3.03 -12.12
N LEU A 275 16.43 1.72 -11.86
CA LEU A 275 15.31 0.86 -12.23
C LEU A 275 14.07 1.14 -11.38
N PHE A 276 14.22 1.36 -10.07
CA PHE A 276 13.09 1.56 -9.16
C PHE A 276 12.44 2.94 -9.33
N ARG A 277 13.26 4.00 -9.44
CA ARG A 277 12.75 5.36 -9.71
C ARG A 277 12.14 5.51 -11.11
N SER A 278 12.69 4.81 -12.12
CA SER A 278 12.15 4.85 -13.48
C SER A 278 10.83 4.11 -13.59
N VAL A 279 10.65 2.97 -12.90
CA VAL A 279 9.38 2.23 -12.89
C VAL A 279 8.27 3.04 -12.22
N LYS A 280 8.53 3.68 -11.07
CA LYS A 280 7.57 4.60 -10.43
C LYS A 280 7.16 5.76 -11.34
N ARG A 281 8.11 6.36 -12.08
CA ARG A 281 7.86 7.51 -12.94
C ARG A 281 7.18 7.14 -14.27
N HIS A 282 7.49 5.99 -14.86
CA HIS A 282 6.84 5.52 -16.09
C HIS A 282 5.42 5.01 -15.87
N LEU A 283 5.13 4.37 -14.73
CA LEU A 283 3.80 3.84 -14.43
C LEU A 283 2.81 4.95 -14.02
N ARG A 284 3.26 5.98 -13.28
CA ARG A 284 2.43 7.16 -12.94
C ARG A 284 1.97 7.94 -14.18
N ASN A 285 2.80 8.03 -15.22
CA ASN A 285 2.47 8.72 -16.47
C ASN A 285 1.51 7.95 -17.41
N ARG A 286 1.28 6.65 -17.16
CA ARG A 286 0.38 5.84 -17.99
C ARG A 286 -1.08 5.88 -17.50
N ALA A 287 -1.32 6.29 -16.25
CA ALA A 287 -2.65 6.48 -15.69
C ALA A 287 -3.30 7.83 -16.10
N THR A 288 -2.51 8.82 -16.53
CA THR A 288 -3.01 10.16 -16.88
C THR A 288 -3.28 10.37 -18.38
N SER A 289 -2.97 9.40 -19.24
CA SER A 289 -3.24 9.48 -20.69
C SER A 289 -4.53 8.74 -21.08
N GLY A 290 -5.65 9.22 -20.52
CA GLY A 290 -7.01 8.86 -20.93
C GLY A 290 -7.41 9.52 -22.26
N TRP A 291 -7.33 8.77 -23.35
CA TRP A 291 -8.25 8.75 -24.50
C TRP A 291 -8.75 10.12 -25.03
N SER A 292 -8.03 10.69 -26.00
CA SER A 292 -8.62 11.62 -26.97
C SER A 292 -9.38 10.84 -28.04
N THR A 293 -10.71 10.94 -28.05
CA THR A 293 -11.59 10.37 -29.07
C THR A 293 -11.46 11.15 -30.40
N PRO A 294 -11.27 10.50 -31.57
CA PRO A 294 -11.41 11.17 -32.85
C PRO A 294 -12.89 11.42 -33.15
N GLY A 295 -13.21 12.66 -33.50
CA GLY A 295 -14.57 13.15 -33.76
C GLY A 295 -15.33 12.40 -34.85
N ARG A 296 -16.63 12.25 -34.60
CA ARG A 296 -17.67 11.84 -35.55
C ARG A 296 -17.55 12.62 -36.86
N ARG A 297 -17.51 11.90 -37.97
CA ARG A 297 -17.79 12.43 -39.31
C ARG A 297 -19.31 12.43 -39.50
N SER A 298 -19.88 13.62 -39.70
CA SER A 298 -21.29 13.83 -40.03
C SER A 298 -21.60 13.29 -41.43
N THR A 299 -22.87 12.89 -41.59
CA THR A 299 -23.61 12.56 -42.82
C THR A 299 -23.30 13.46 -44.02
#